data_AF-A0A0K8QQ72-F1
#
_entry.id   AF-A0A0K8QQ72-F1
#
_cell.length_a   1.000
_cell.length_b   1.000
_cell.length_c   1.000
_cell.angle_alpha   90.00
_cell.angle_beta   90.00
_cell.angle_gamma   90.00
#
_symmetry.space_group_name_H-M   'P 1'
#
loop_
_entity.id
_entity.type
_entity.pdbx_description
1 polymer ?
#
loop_
_entity_poly.entity_id
_entity_poly.type
_entity_poly.pdbx_seq_one_letter_code
_entity_poly.pdbx_strand_id
1 'polypeptide(L)' 'MPYLECQLRGIVGFELPIARLRGKWKLSQNRIAADFEGARAGLAASPIEREREVAAADPRRGQSR' A
#
# COMPACT_ATOMS: atom_id res chain seq x y z
N MET A 1 -38.87 18.43 12.29
CA MET A 1 -37.82 18.14 11.28
C MET A 1 -36.88 17.11 11.89
N PRO A 2 -36.95 15.85 11.45
CA PRO A 2 -36.10 14.80 12.02
C PRO A 2 -34.63 15.14 11.74
N TYR A 3 -33.81 15.10 12.79
CA TYR A 3 -32.39 15.48 12.84
C TYR A 3 -31.52 14.99 11.66
N LEU A 4 -31.88 13.86 11.06
CA LEU A 4 -31.23 13.27 9.89
C LEU A 4 -31.26 14.18 8.65
N GLU A 5 -32.37 14.86 8.40
CA GLU A 5 -32.53 15.77 7.24
C GLU A 5 -31.66 17.04 7.37
N CYS A 6 -31.36 17.49 8.59
CA CYS A 6 -30.39 18.57 8.80
C CYS A 6 -28.96 18.13 8.46
N GLN A 7 -28.58 16.92 8.84
CA GLN A 7 -27.22 16.42 8.59
C GLN A 7 -26.98 16.16 7.09
N LEU A 8 -27.97 15.62 6.38
CA LEU A 8 -27.86 15.36 4.94
C LEU A 8 -27.65 16.65 4.11
N ARG A 9 -28.19 17.79 4.56
CA ARG A 9 -28.00 19.09 3.87
C ARG A 9 -26.55 19.59 3.88
N GLY A 10 -25.70 19.09 4.77
CA GLY A 10 -24.28 19.45 4.83
C GLY A 10 -23.36 18.53 4.03
N ILE A 11 -23.89 17.49 3.39
CA ILE A 11 -23.08 16.47 2.71
C ILE A 11 -23.12 16.71 1.20
N VAL A 12 -21.93 16.83 0.60
CA VAL A 12 -21.77 16.83 -0.86
C VAL A 12 -21.32 15.44 -1.31
N GLY A 13 -22.22 14.73 -1.99
CA GLY A 13 -21.89 13.46 -2.62
C GLY A 13 -21.16 13.68 -3.95
N PHE A 14 -20.11 12.89 -4.19
CA PHE A 14 -19.43 12.85 -5.47
C PHE A 14 -18.96 11.42 -5.76
N GLU A 15 -18.85 11.09 -7.04
CA GLU A 15 -18.45 9.76 -7.51
C GLU A 15 -17.16 9.89 -8.34
N LEU A 16 -16.19 9.01 -8.08
CA LEU A 16 -14.98 8.88 -8.91
C LEU A 16 -15.04 7.56 -9.68
N PRO A 17 -15.45 7.57 -10.96
CA PRO A 17 -15.36 6.38 -11.79
C PRO A 17 -13.89 5.99 -11.98
N ILE A 18 -13.57 4.73 -11.68
CA ILE A 18 -12.20 4.22 -11.78
C ILE A 18 -11.86 4.04 -13.27
N ALA A 19 -11.11 4.99 -13.83
CA ALA A 19 -10.63 4.88 -15.21
C ALA A 19 -9.44 3.93 -15.35
N ARG A 20 -8.50 3.95 -14.39
CA ARG A 20 -7.33 3.07 -14.35
C ARG A 20 -6.71 3.05 -12.97
N LEU A 21 -6.27 1.88 -12.53
CA LEU A 21 -5.42 1.71 -11.34
C LEU A 21 -3.98 1.43 -11.77
N ARG A 22 -3.02 2.16 -11.20
CA ARG A 22 -1.58 1.87 -11.34
C ARG A 22 -0.96 1.81 -9.96
N GLY A 23 -0.50 0.63 -9.56
CA GLY A 23 0.27 0.43 -8.34
C GLY A 23 1.77 0.46 -8.63
N LYS A 24 2.56 1.04 -7.73
CA LYS A 24 4.02 0.93 -7.75
C LYS A 24 4.47 0.22 -6.49
N TRP A 25 5.13 -0.92 -6.66
CA TRP A 25 5.81 -1.60 -5.57
C TRP A 25 7.13 -0.88 -5.31
N LYS A 26 7.32 -0.30 -4.12
CA LYS A 26 8.57 0.37 -3.75
C LYS A 26 9.33 -0.49 -2.74
N LEU A 27 9.99 -1.52 -3.27
CA LEU A 27 10.76 -2.49 -2.49
C LEU A 27 12.25 -2.28 -2.73
N SER A 28 12.72 -1.02 -2.79
CA SER A 28 14.13 -0.69 -2.94
C SER A 28 14.82 -1.25 -4.21
N GLN A 29 14.09 -1.37 -5.34
CA GLN A 29 14.53 -2.01 -6.60
C GLN A 29 15.86 -1.52 -7.22
N ASN A 30 16.45 -0.42 -6.73
CA ASN A 30 17.73 0.14 -7.21
C ASN A 30 18.93 -0.20 -6.31
N ARG A 31 18.85 -1.24 -5.48
CA ARG A 31 19.94 -1.67 -4.58
C ARG A 31 20.65 -2.93 -5.11
N ILE A 32 21.88 -3.15 -4.63
CA ILE A 32 22.63 -4.38 -4.89
C ILE A 32 22.03 -5.57 -4.13
N ALA A 33 22.24 -6.80 -4.60
CA ALA A 33 21.65 -8.00 -4.02
C ALA A 33 21.96 -8.19 -2.52
N ALA A 34 23.16 -7.80 -2.08
CA ALA A 34 23.55 -7.90 -0.66
C ALA A 34 22.69 -6.99 0.25
N ASP A 35 22.40 -5.77 -0.18
CA ASP A 35 21.54 -4.83 0.54
C ASP A 35 20.10 -5.34 0.65
N PHE A 36 19.64 -6.06 -0.38
CA PHE A 36 18.32 -6.67 -0.42
C PHE A 36 18.17 -7.79 0.60
N GLU A 37 19.12 -8.73 0.62
CA GLU A 37 19.11 -9.84 1.56
C GLU A 37 19.25 -9.34 3.00
N GLY A 38 20.12 -8.34 3.24
CA GLY A 38 20.26 -7.72 4.55
C GLY A 38 18.97 -7.04 5.03
N ALA A 39 18.32 -6.26 4.17
CA ALA A 39 17.06 -5.59 4.49
C ALA A 39 15.91 -6.60 4.72
N ARG A 40 15.82 -7.64 3.88
CA ARG A 40 14.81 -8.69 4.02
C ARG A 40 14.99 -9.48 5.31
N ALA A 41 16.22 -9.84 5.68
CA ALA A 41 16.53 -10.52 6.92
C ALA A 41 16.17 -9.66 8.15
N GLY A 42 16.52 -8.37 8.13
CA GLY A 42 16.18 -7.44 9.20
C GLY A 42 14.67 -7.25 9.38
N LEU A 43 13.94 -7.07 8.28
CA LEU A 43 12.48 -6.91 8.30
C LEU A 43 11.75 -8.19 8.71
N ALA A 44 12.25 -9.37 8.33
CA ALA A 44 11.67 -10.66 8.73
C ALA A 44 11.81 -10.93 10.24
N ALA A 45 12.88 -10.44 10.87
CA ALA A 45 13.13 -10.59 12.30
C ALA A 45 12.39 -9.55 13.17
N SER A 46 11.70 -8.59 12.55
CA SER A 46 11.01 -7.53 13.28
C SER A 46 9.85 -8.07 14.12
N PRO A 47 9.58 -7.50 15.32
CA PRO A 47 8.36 -7.77 16.09
C PRO A 47 7.09 -7.19 15.44
N ILE A 48 7.22 -6.27 14.48
CA ILE A 48 6.10 -5.58 13.84
C ILE A 48 5.58 -6.39 12.64
N GLU A 49 4.30 -6.74 12.64
CA GLU A 49 3.67 -7.54 11.58
C GLU A 49 3.85 -6.94 10.19
N ARG A 50 3.59 -5.63 10.06
CA ARG A 50 3.76 -4.89 8.79
C ARG A 50 5.18 -4.99 8.21
N GLU A 51 6.20 -5.09 9.05
CA GLU A 51 7.58 -5.21 8.58
C GLU A 51 7.87 -6.62 8.05
N ARG A 52 7.31 -7.65 8.71
CA ARG A 52 7.36 -9.03 8.21
C ARG A 52 6.61 -9.19 6.90
N GLU A 53 5.46 -8.53 6.74
CA GLU A 53 4.72 -8.51 5.47
C GLU A 53 5.55 -7.92 4.32
N VAL A 54 6.29 -6.84 4.58
CA VAL A 54 7.20 -6.25 3.58
C VAL A 54 8.36 -7.19 3.27
N ALA A 55 8.91 -7.90 4.26
CA ALA A 55 9.95 -8.90 4.03
C ALA A 55 9.46 -10.05 3.14
N ALA A 56 8.19 -10.45 3.28
CA ALA A 56 7.55 -11.50 2.49
C ALA A 56 7.13 -11.07 1.07
N ALA A 57 7.07 -9.75 0.80
CA ALA A 57 6.63 -9.23 -0.49
C ALA A 57 7.65 -9.52 -1.61
N ASP A 58 7.18 -10.09 -2.72
CA ASP A 58 8.02 -10.36 -3.89
C ASP A 58 8.26 -9.06 -4.71
N PRO A 59 9.51 -8.58 -4.83
CA PRO A 59 9.85 -7.38 -5.60
C PRO A 59 9.53 -7.49 -7.10
N ARG A 60 9.27 -8.71 -7.62
CA ARG A 60 8.92 -8.95 -9.03
C ARG A 60 7.42 -8.78 -9.33
N ARG A 61 6.56 -8.73 -8.31
CA ARG A 61 5.09 -8.54 -8.49
C ARG A 61 4.70 -7.22 -9.16
N GLY A 62 5.56 -6.21 -9.10
CA GLY A 62 5.33 -4.90 -9.70
C GLY A 62 5.82 -4.74 -11.15
N GLN A 63 6.46 -5.75 -11.74
CA GLN A 63 7.03 -5.69 -13.11
C GLN A 63 6.14 -6.38 -14.17
N SER A 64 4.92 -6.79 -13.80
CA SER A 64 3.96 -7.27 -14.79
C SER A 64 3.42 -6.10 -15.62
N ARG A 65 3.59 -6.23 -16.94
CA ARG A 65 3.20 -5.35 -18.07
C ARG A 65 2.10 -4.31 -17.82
#